data_AF-A0A1J6IP50-F1
#
_entry.id   AF-A0A1J6IP50-F1
#
_cell.length_a   1.000
_cell.length_b   1.000
_cell.length_c   1.000
_cell.angle_alpha   90.00
_cell.angle_beta   90.00
_cell.angle_gamma   90.00
#
_symmetry.space_group_name_H-M   'P 1'
#
loop_
_entity.id
_entity.type
_entity.pdbx_description
1 polymer ?
#
loop_
_entity_poly.entity_id
_entity_poly.type
_entity_poly.pdbx_seq_one_letter_code
_entity_poly.pdbx_strand_id
1 'polypeptide(L)'
;MDILAFYNGLGLALGHNLVPLIVETDSQVLIQLLSSNNLAFSHMLIDCRQLMEKLGSPQVCHIFREANAAANKLACYEKDRDPAMEKNVLV
;
A
#
# COMPACT_ATOMS: atom_id res chain seq x y z
N MET A 1 1.19 8.68 -3.56
CA MET A 1 2.00 7.67 -2.83
C MET A 1 1.10 6.59 -2.25
N ASP A 2 -0.07 6.94 -1.69
CA ASP A 2 -0.93 6.00 -0.93
C ASP A 2 -1.47 4.78 -1.71
N ILE A 3 -1.99 4.96 -2.93
CA ILE A 3 -2.56 3.83 -3.71
C ILE A 3 -1.49 2.84 -4.18
N LEU A 4 -0.28 3.31 -4.48
CA LEU A 4 0.84 2.46 -4.89
C LEU A 4 1.35 1.63 -3.71
N ALA A 5 1.46 2.23 -2.53
CA ALA A 5 1.81 1.52 -1.30
C ALA A 5 0.79 0.41 -0.99
N PHE A 6 -0.49 0.71 -1.17
CA PHE A 6 -1.58 -0.27 -1.02
C PHE A 6 -1.45 -1.42 -2.03
N TYR A 7 -1.28 -1.11 -3.31
CA TYR A 7 -1.08 -2.12 -4.36
C TYR A 7 0.13 -3.03 -4.06
N ASN A 8 1.26 -2.45 -3.69
CA ASN A 8 2.47 -3.20 -3.35
C ASN A 8 2.24 -4.09 -2.12
N GLY A 9 1.55 -3.59 -1.10
CA GLY A 9 1.20 -4.36 0.10
C GLY A 9 0.32 -5.57 -0.24
N LEU A 10 -0.69 -5.40 -1.11
CA LEU A 10 -1.53 -6.49 -1.59
C LEU A 10 -0.73 -7.52 -2.40
N GLY A 11 0.18 -7.04 -3.27
CA GLY A 11 1.06 -7.92 -4.04
C GLY A 11 1.96 -8.78 -3.16
N LEU A 12 2.54 -8.19 -2.11
CA LEU A 12 3.33 -8.91 -1.10
C LEU A 12 2.48 -9.94 -0.36
N ALA A 13 1.28 -9.56 0.10
CA ALA A 13 0.38 -10.48 0.79
C ALA A 13 0.00 -11.67 -0.09
N LEU A 14 -0.27 -11.44 -1.37
CA LEU A 14 -0.60 -12.51 -2.32
C LEU A 14 0.61 -13.40 -2.59
N GLY A 15 1.80 -12.83 -2.79
CA GLY A 15 3.03 -13.58 -3.02
C GLY A 15 3.44 -14.48 -1.87
N HIS A 16 3.08 -14.11 -0.64
CA HIS A 16 3.32 -14.91 0.58
C HIS A 16 2.11 -15.71 1.05
N ASN A 17 1.00 -15.71 0.30
CA ASN A 17 -0.25 -16.38 0.65
C ASN A 17 -0.77 -16.00 2.07
N LEU A 18 -0.70 -14.71 2.41
CA LEU A 18 -1.13 -14.19 3.70
C LEU A 18 -2.66 -14.02 3.71
N VAL A 19 -3.36 -15.10 4.04
CA VAL A 19 -4.82 -15.12 4.20
C VAL A 19 -5.21 -15.88 5.48
N PRO A 20 -6.24 -15.43 6.24
CA PRO A 20 -7.04 -14.22 6.04
C PRO A 20 -6.28 -12.94 6.45
N LEU A 21 -6.63 -11.80 5.82
CA LEU A 21 -5.93 -10.53 5.99
C LEU A 21 -6.89 -9.40 6.40
N ILE A 22 -6.40 -8.50 7.25
CA ILE A 22 -6.99 -7.19 7.51
C ILE A 22 -5.97 -6.15 7.01
N VAL A 23 -6.42 -5.17 6.24
CA VAL A 23 -5.56 -4.08 5.75
C VAL A 23 -5.90 -2.81 6.51
N GLU A 24 -4.92 -2.26 7.21
CA GLU A 24 -5.07 -1.01 7.96
C GLU A 24 -4.35 0.13 7.23
N THR A 25 -4.99 1.30 7.15
CA THR A 25 -4.42 2.48 6.48
C THR A 25 -4.82 3.75 7.21
N ASP A 26 -3.94 4.76 7.25
CA ASP A 26 -4.25 6.12 7.75
C ASP A 26 -4.78 7.05 6.66
N SER A 27 -5.05 6.52 5.45
CA SER A 27 -5.57 7.29 4.33
C SER A 27 -7.07 7.08 4.16
N GLN A 28 -7.87 7.97 4.75
CA GLN A 28 -9.32 8.00 4.53
C GLN A 28 -9.68 8.21 3.05
N VAL A 29 -8.84 8.96 2.33
CA VAL A 29 -8.99 9.18 0.89
C VAL A 29 -8.89 7.87 0.12
N LEU A 30 -7.94 7.00 0.47
CA LEU A 30 -7.78 5.70 -0.16
C LEU A 30 -9.03 4.82 0.02
N ILE A 31 -9.60 4.79 1.23
CA ILE A 31 -10.82 4.02 1.51
C ILE A 31 -11.99 4.53 0.67
N GLN A 32 -12.18 5.85 0.63
CA GLN A 32 -13.21 6.46 -0.21
C GLN A 32 -12.97 6.18 -1.70
N LEU A 33 -11.71 6.20 -2.14
CA LEU A 33 -11.34 5.94 -3.52
C LEU A 33 -11.63 4.49 -3.92
N LEU A 34 -11.34 3.53 -3.03
CA LEU A 34 -11.70 2.12 -3.18
C LEU A 34 -13.21 1.90 -3.21
N SER A 35 -14.01 2.69 -2.49
CA SER A 35 -15.48 2.60 -2.59
C SER A 35 -16.05 3.32 -3.82
N SER A 36 -15.30 4.27 -4.39
CA SER A 36 -15.74 5.08 -5.52
C SER A 36 -15.36 4.48 -6.88
N ASN A 37 -16.09 4.88 -7.92
CA ASN A 37 -15.76 4.57 -9.31
C ASN A 37 -14.99 5.75 -9.94
N ASN A 38 -13.90 6.17 -9.31
CA ASN A 38 -13.11 7.31 -9.75
C ASN A 38 -12.37 7.01 -11.07
N LEU A 39 -12.72 7.74 -12.13
CA LEU A 39 -12.19 7.53 -13.48
C LEU A 39 -10.68 7.82 -13.59
N ALA A 40 -10.16 8.75 -12.77
CA ALA A 40 -8.75 9.17 -12.84
C ALA A 40 -7.77 8.09 -12.37
N PHE A 41 -8.20 7.18 -11.51
CA PHE A 41 -7.39 6.06 -10.99
C PHE A 41 -8.00 4.70 -11.34
N SER A 42 -8.90 4.66 -12.32
CA SER A 42 -9.75 3.50 -12.63
C SER A 42 -8.93 2.22 -12.82
N HIS A 43 -7.84 2.25 -13.59
CA HIS A 43 -6.99 1.08 -13.82
C HIS A 43 -6.37 0.53 -12.53
N MET A 44 -5.66 1.35 -11.76
CA MET A 44 -5.03 0.89 -10.50
C MET A 44 -6.07 0.43 -9.47
N LEU A 45 -7.23 1.07 -9.42
CA LEU A 45 -8.31 0.66 -8.51
C LEU A 45 -8.92 -0.68 -8.91
N ILE A 46 -9.04 -0.95 -10.20
CA ILE A 46 -9.48 -2.26 -10.71
C ILE A 46 -8.44 -3.33 -10.33
N ASP A 47 -7.16 -3.07 -10.57
CA ASP A 47 -6.08 -4.00 -10.22
C ASP A 47 -6.06 -4.30 -8.71
N CYS A 48 -6.20 -3.27 -7.87
CA CYS A 48 -6.29 -3.44 -6.42
C CYS A 48 -7.50 -4.28 -6.00
N ARG A 49 -8.68 -4.06 -6.60
CA ARG A 49 -9.88 -4.88 -6.33
C ARG A 49 -9.67 -6.33 -6.70
N GLN A 50 -9.10 -6.60 -7.87
CA GLN A 50 -8.80 -7.97 -8.30
C GLN A 50 -7.81 -8.67 -7.36
N LEU A 51 -6.81 -7.94 -6.84
CA LEU A 51 -5.89 -8.50 -5.84
C LEU A 51 -6.61 -8.77 -4.50
N MET A 52 -7.48 -7.87 -4.06
CA MET A 52 -8.29 -8.07 -2.86
C MET A 52 -9.21 -9.30 -3.01
N GLU A 53 -9.86 -9.49 -4.16
CA GLU A 53 -10.69 -10.67 -4.43
C GLU A 53 -9.87 -11.97 -4.33
N LYS A 54 -8.66 -11.99 -4.90
CA LYS A 54 -7.74 -13.14 -4.78
C LYS A 54 -7.32 -13.43 -3.34
N LEU A 55 -7.29 -12.40 -2.49
CA LEU A 55 -6.96 -12.49 -1.06
C LEU A 55 -8.20 -12.78 -0.18
N GLY A 56 -9.36 -13.06 -0.78
CA GLY A 56 -10.59 -13.36 -0.05
C GLY A 56 -11.36 -12.12 0.42
N SER A 57 -11.22 -11.00 -0.29
CA SER A 57 -11.90 -9.73 0.00
C SER A 57 -11.59 -9.20 1.41
N PRO A 58 -10.31 -8.90 1.71
CA PRO A 58 -9.90 -8.45 3.04
C PRO A 58 -10.60 -7.14 3.43
N GLN A 59 -10.87 -6.99 4.72
CA GLN A 59 -11.42 -5.76 5.26
C GLN A 59 -10.34 -4.66 5.23
N VAL A 60 -10.70 -3.48 4.71
CA VAL A 60 -9.84 -2.29 4.72
C VAL A 60 -10.34 -1.31 5.77
N CYS A 61 -9.52 -1.01 6.78
CA CYS A 61 -9.86 -0.20 7.93
C CYS A 61 -9.04 1.09 7.99
N HIS A 62 -9.69 2.18 8.42
CA HIS A 62 -8.98 3.41 8.75
C HIS A 62 -8.39 3.32 10.16
N ILE A 63 -7.11 3.63 10.31
CA ILE A 63 -6.44 3.80 11.61
C ILE A 63 -5.79 5.18 11.72
N PHE A 64 -5.60 5.67 12.94
CA PHE A 64 -4.88 6.93 13.14
C PHE A 64 -3.39 6.77 12.77
N ARG A 65 -2.78 7.84 12.27
CA ARG A 65 -1.38 7.83 11.81
C ARG A 65 -0.40 7.40 12.90
N GLU A 66 -0.70 7.71 14.15
CA GLU A 66 0.09 7.29 15.32
C GLU A 66 0.14 5.76 15.45
N ALA A 67 -0.94 5.08 15.12
CA ALA A 67 -1.01 3.62 15.05
C ALA A 67 -0.36 3.08 13.76
N ASN A 68 -0.32 3.87 12.69
CA ASN A 68 0.34 3.53 11.42
C ASN A 68 1.80 4.02 11.31
N ALA A 69 2.45 4.34 12.44
CA ALA A 69 3.77 4.97 12.44
C ALA A 69 4.85 4.12 11.77
N ALA A 70 4.73 2.79 11.82
CA ALA A 70 5.67 1.87 11.17
C ALA A 70 5.63 2.00 9.64
N ALA A 71 4.43 1.96 9.04
CA ALA A 71 4.27 2.11 7.59
C ALA A 71 4.68 3.52 7.13
N ASN A 72 4.33 4.55 7.90
CA ASN A 72 4.77 5.92 7.61
C ASN A 72 6.29 6.06 7.63
N LYS A 73 6.98 5.44 8.60
CA LYS A 73 8.45 5.41 8.64
C LYS A 73 9.03 4.72 7.41
N LEU A 74 8.48 3.57 7.01
CA LEU A 74 8.90 2.84 5.81
C LEU A 74 8.74 3.69 4.54
N ALA A 75 7.63 4.40 4.39
CA ALA A 75 7.43 5.32 3.27
C ALA A 75 8.41 6.50 3.28
N CYS A 76 8.79 7.00 4.46
CA CYS A 76 9.81 8.04 4.59
C CYS A 76 11.24 7.55 4.28
N TYR A 77 11.57 6.28 4.57
CA TYR A 77 12.89 5.71 4.26
C TYR A 77 13.22 5.75 2.76
N GLU A 78 12.23 5.68 1.88
CA GLU A 78 12.46 5.85 0.44
C GLU A 78 12.73 7.30 0.04
N LYS A 79 12.20 8.27 0.81
CA LYS A 79 12.32 9.70 0.53
C LYS A 79 13.65 10.29 1.00
N ASP A 80 14.27 9.70 2.03
CA ASP A 80 15.57 10.10 2.59
C ASP A 80 16.77 9.39 1.93
N ARG A 81 16.54 8.56 0.90
CA ARG A 81 17.63 7.94 0.14
C ARG A 81 18.30 9.00 -0.74
N ASP A 82 19.30 9.68 -0.18
CA ASP A 82 20.19 10.56 -0.92
C ASP A 82 20.92 9.71 -2.00
N PRO A 83 20.85 10.07 -3.30
CA PRO A 83 21.47 9.31 -4.39
C PRO A 83 23.01 9.18 -4.29
N ALA A 84 23.63 9.79 -3.28
CA ALA A 84 25.06 9.67 -3.01
C ALA A 84 25.49 8.35 -2.30
N MET A 85 24.58 7.60 -1.65
CA MET A 85 24.95 6.37 -0.93
C MET A 85 25.21 5.14 -1.82
N GLU A 86 24.85 5.18 -3.11
CA GLU A 86 25.01 4.03 -4.02
C GLU A 86 26.43 3.90 -4.62
N LYS A 87 27.35 4.86 -4.34
CA LYS A 87 28.69 4.87 -4.94
C LYS A 87 29.82 4.22 -4.13
N ASN A 88 29.56 3.71 -2.92
CA ASN A 88 30.61 3.13 -2.06
C ASN A 88 30.53 1.61 -1.88
N VAL A 89 29.80 0.92 -2.74
CA VAL A 89 29.85 -0.55 -2.82
C VAL A 89 30.17 -0.98 -4.25
N LEU A 90 31.37 -0.61 -4.71
CA LEU A 90 32.09 -1.42 -5.67
C LEU A 90 33.58 -1.35 -5.28
N VAL A 91 34.09 -2.51 -4.86
CA VAL A 91 35.52 -2.79 -4.63
C VAL A 91 36.32 -2.55 -5.90
#